data_AF-A0A5D3FAR1-F1
#
_entry.id   AF-A0A5D3FAR1-F1
#
_cell.length_a   1.000
_cell.length_b   1.000
_cell.length_c   1.000
_cell.angle_alpha   90.00
_cell.angle_beta   90.00
_cell.angle_gamma   90.00
#
_symmetry.space_group_name_H-M   'P 1'
#
loop_
_entity.id
_entity.type
_entity.pdbx_description
1 polymer ?
#
loop_
_entity_poly.entity_id
_entity_poly.type
_entity_poly.pdbx_seq_one_letter_code
_entity_poly.pdbx_strand_id
1 'polypeptide(L)'
;MIRAYIREDLPSLSLAVYLVDQQDGERPSRILRIIEGGDATAVQWADLPTERFDVEPTLRIGDSEARALLEALAGHYGGTTDMRTLRADLDYERRRVDELIALMGAVITNGMRRPPRRPPEALMRKLTENQP
;
A
#
# COMPACT_ATOMS: atom_id res chain seq x y z
N MET A 1 -12.83 15.05 -15.27
CA MET A 1 -12.99 15.05 -13.80
C MET A 1 -11.61 14.88 -13.19
N ILE A 2 -11.17 15.81 -12.35
CA ILE A 2 -9.85 15.71 -11.71
C ILE A 2 -9.90 14.69 -10.56
N ARG A 3 -8.95 13.76 -10.56
CA ARG A 3 -8.73 12.76 -9.51
C ARG A 3 -7.28 12.79 -9.04
N ALA A 4 -7.10 12.66 -7.73
CA ALA A 4 -5.80 12.47 -7.13
C ALA A 4 -5.56 10.97 -6.89
N TYR A 5 -4.41 10.47 -7.34
CA TYR A 5 -3.90 9.15 -6.97
C TYR A 5 -2.65 9.33 -6.13
N ILE A 6 -2.59 8.59 -5.02
CA ILE A 6 -1.47 8.65 -4.08
C ILE A 6 -0.85 7.25 -4.06
N ARG A 7 0.46 7.18 -4.24
CA ARG A 7 1.23 5.95 -4.15
C ARG A 7 2.39 6.16 -3.18
N GLU A 8 2.57 5.20 -2.28
CA GLU A 8 3.76 5.13 -1.43
C GLU A 8 4.94 4.62 -2.25
N ASP A 9 6.03 5.38 -2.23
CA ASP A 9 7.31 4.97 -2.79
C ASP A 9 8.19 4.47 -1.63
N LEU A 10 7.98 3.19 -1.26
CA LEU A 10 8.60 2.56 -0.09
C LEU A 10 10.14 2.69 -0.04
N PRO A 11 10.90 2.55 -1.15
CA PRO A 11 12.34 2.73 -1.14
C PRO A 11 12.81 4.14 -0.77
N SER A 12 12.04 5.17 -1.14
CA SER A 12 12.40 6.57 -0.89
C SER A 12 11.66 7.18 0.31
N LEU A 13 10.78 6.40 0.95
CA LEU A 13 9.86 6.86 2.00
C LEU A 13 9.13 8.15 1.59
N SER A 14 8.76 8.25 0.32
CA SER A 14 8.07 9.44 -0.22
C SER A 14 6.68 9.09 -0.71
N LEU A 15 5.81 10.10 -0.74
CA LEU A 15 4.50 10.00 -1.35
C LEU A 15 4.56 10.56 -2.77
N ALA A 16 4.25 9.73 -3.75
CA ALA A 16 4.06 10.12 -5.13
C ALA A 16 2.59 10.51 -5.35
N VAL A 17 2.35 11.77 -5.71
CA VAL A 17 1.01 12.31 -5.95
C VAL A 17 0.82 12.54 -7.44
N TYR A 18 -0.28 12.01 -7.98
CA TYR A 18 -0.67 12.13 -9.38
C TYR A 18 -2.00 12.85 -9.47
N LEU A 19 -2.03 14.02 -10.10
CA LEU A 19 -3.27 14.75 -10.37
C LEU A 19 -3.66 14.51 -11.82
N VAL A 20 -4.71 13.72 -12.01
CA VAL A 20 -5.15 13.27 -13.34
C VAL A 20 -6.54 13.84 -13.62
N ASP A 21 -6.68 14.55 -14.73
CA ASP A 21 -7.98 14.84 -15.29
C ASP A 21 -8.44 13.65 -16.13
N GLN A 22 -9.33 12.86 -15.53
CA GLN A 22 -9.99 11.75 -16.20
C GLN A 22 -11.03 12.29 -17.17
N GLN A 23 -10.80 12.03 -18.44
CA GLN A 23 -11.74 12.33 -19.51
C GLN A 23 -12.46 11.03 -19.89
N ASP A 24 -13.78 11.06 -19.97
CA ASP A 24 -14.58 9.95 -20.50
C ASP A 24 -14.69 10.11 -22.03
N GLY A 25 -14.37 9.06 -22.80
CA GLY A 25 -14.52 9.03 -24.25
C GLY A 25 -13.22 9.03 -25.06
N GLU A 26 -13.22 9.66 -26.24
CA GLU A 26 -12.11 9.65 -27.22
C GLU A 26 -10.90 10.53 -26.82
N ARG A 27 -11.04 11.38 -25.81
CA ARG A 27 -9.94 12.26 -25.38
C ARG A 27 -9.03 11.52 -24.40
N PRO A 28 -7.70 11.62 -24.56
CA PRO A 28 -6.79 11.04 -23.59
C PRO A 28 -6.97 11.71 -22.23
N SER A 29 -6.87 10.92 -21.17
CA SER A 29 -6.74 11.48 -19.81
C SER A 29 -5.47 12.32 -19.74
N ARG A 30 -5.44 13.31 -18.85
CA ARG A 30 -4.30 14.23 -18.71
C ARG A 30 -3.75 14.22 -17.31
N ILE A 31 -2.46 14.45 -17.15
CA ILE A 31 -1.78 14.59 -15.87
C ILE A 31 -1.24 16.01 -15.70
N LEU A 32 -1.38 16.55 -14.49
CA LEU A 32 -0.81 17.84 -14.15
C LEU A 32 0.71 17.71 -13.98
N ARG A 33 1.46 18.61 -14.60
CA ARG A 33 2.91 18.75 -14.47
C ARG A 33 3.22 20.08 -13.83
N ILE A 34 4.03 20.02 -12.79
CA ILE A 34 4.62 21.19 -12.16
C ILE A 34 6.05 21.26 -12.68
N ILE A 35 6.37 22.33 -13.39
CA ILE A 35 7.72 22.59 -13.90
C ILE A 35 8.30 23.71 -13.06
N GLU A 36 9.34 23.38 -12.32
CA GLU A 36 10.11 24.35 -11.55
C GLU A 36 11.18 24.96 -12.45
N GLY A 37 11.00 26.23 -12.81
CA GLY A 37 11.92 26.98 -13.67
C GLY A 37 12.41 28.23 -12.94
N GLY A 38 13.44 28.09 -12.10
CA GLY A 38 14.00 29.22 -11.35
C GLY A 38 12.97 29.87 -10.42
N ASP A 39 12.75 31.18 -10.57
CA ASP A 39 11.81 31.96 -9.74
C ASP A 39 10.32 31.77 -10.09
N ALA A 40 10.02 30.98 -11.13
CA ALA A 40 8.65 30.75 -11.58
C ALA A 40 8.29 29.25 -11.55
N THR A 41 7.23 28.93 -10.82
CA THR A 41 6.56 27.64 -10.91
C THR A 41 5.53 27.69 -12.03
N ALA A 42 5.73 26.90 -13.08
CA ALA A 42 4.76 26.73 -14.16
C ALA A 42 3.93 25.45 -13.95
N VAL A 43 2.64 25.53 -14.26
CA VAL A 43 1.71 24.40 -14.15
C VAL A 43 1.09 24.14 -15.51
N GLN A 44 1.25 22.92 -16.03
CA GLN A 44 0.73 22.52 -17.34
C GLN A 44 0.06 21.15 -17.31
N TRP A 45 -0.95 20.96 -18.16
CA TRP A 45 -1.55 19.65 -18.39
C TRP A 45 -0.82 18.93 -19.53
N ALA A 46 -0.37 17.71 -19.27
CA ALA A 46 0.23 16.83 -20.28
C ALA A 46 -0.69 15.63 -20.51
N ASP A 47 -0.67 15.06 -21.71
CA ASP A 47 -1.43 13.83 -21.98
C ASP A 47 -0.85 12.66 -21.16
N LEU A 48 -1.73 11.89 -20.52
CA LEU A 48 -1.37 10.73 -19.74
C LEU A 48 -1.25 9.53 -20.69
N PRO A 49 -0.08 8.87 -20.78
CA PRO A 49 0.07 7.71 -21.64
C PRO A 49 -0.81 6.55 -21.17
N THR A 50 -1.29 5.75 -22.13
CA THR A 50 -2.19 4.62 -21.88
C THR A 50 -1.51 3.54 -21.04
N GLU A 51 -0.19 3.41 -21.14
CA GLU A 51 0.63 2.49 -20.35
C GLU A 51 1.03 3.14 -19.03
N ARG A 52 0.43 2.65 -17.94
CA ARG A 52 0.44 3.32 -16.61
C ARG A 52 1.73 3.18 -15.82
N PHE A 53 2.71 2.42 -16.30
CA PHE A 53 3.75 1.87 -15.43
C PHE A 53 4.98 2.76 -15.21
N ASP A 54 5.15 3.85 -15.97
CA ASP A 54 6.36 4.69 -15.82
C ASP A 54 6.09 6.19 -15.98
N VAL A 55 5.00 6.66 -15.39
CA VAL A 55 4.66 8.09 -15.40
C VAL A 55 5.26 8.76 -14.17
N GLU A 56 6.02 9.83 -14.37
CA GLU A 56 6.49 10.67 -13.28
C GLU A 56 5.28 11.24 -12.49
N PRO A 57 5.34 11.36 -11.15
CA PRO A 57 4.27 12.01 -10.40
C PRO A 57 4.14 13.51 -10.72
N THR A 58 3.01 14.09 -10.36
CA THR A 58 2.81 15.55 -10.38
C THR A 58 3.67 16.22 -9.30
N LEU A 59 3.75 15.59 -8.13
CA LEU A 59 4.51 16.06 -6.98
C LEU A 59 5.04 14.85 -6.20
N ARG A 60 6.24 14.99 -5.65
CA ARG A 60 6.78 14.08 -4.63
C ARG A 60 6.82 14.82 -3.30
N ILE A 61 6.27 14.19 -2.27
CA ILE A 61 6.27 14.73 -0.91
C ILE A 61 7.16 13.82 -0.08
N GLY A 62 8.21 14.37 0.54
CA GLY A 62 9.04 13.63 1.48
C GLY A 62 8.26 13.25 2.75
N ASP A 63 8.76 12.28 3.50
CA ASP A 63 8.14 11.81 4.75
C ASP A 63 7.89 12.94 5.76
N SER A 64 8.87 13.85 5.90
CA SER A 64 8.76 15.03 6.78
C SER A 64 7.63 15.98 6.37
N GLU A 65 7.58 16.33 5.09
CA GLU A 65 6.59 17.23 4.51
C GLU A 65 5.21 16.59 4.52
N ALA A 66 5.12 15.27 4.29
CA ALA A 66 3.89 14.51 4.35
C ALA A 66 3.31 14.50 5.76
N ARG A 67 4.14 14.29 6.79
CA ARG A 67 3.71 14.37 8.19
C ARG A 67 3.24 15.77 8.55
N ALA A 68 3.97 16.80 8.16
CA ALA A 68 3.59 18.18 8.42
C ALA A 68 2.26 18.54 7.74
N LEU A 69 2.06 18.10 6.50
CA LEU A 69 0.81 18.29 5.77
C LEU A 69 -0.35 17.54 6.45
N LEU A 70 -0.15 16.28 6.85
CA LEU A 70 -1.16 15.51 7.58
C LEU A 70 -1.54 16.16 8.90
N GLU A 71 -0.57 16.69 9.64
CA GLU A 71 -0.82 17.40 10.90
C GLU A 71 -1.60 18.70 10.66
N ALA A 72 -1.23 19.47 9.63
CA ALA A 72 -1.94 20.68 9.24
C ALA A 72 -3.38 20.38 8.79
N LEU A 73 -3.58 19.33 7.97
CA LEU A 73 -4.90 18.88 7.54
C LEU A 73 -5.72 18.35 8.71
N ALA A 74 -5.10 17.60 9.63
CA ALA A 74 -5.75 17.15 10.85
C ALA A 74 -6.12 18.33 11.76
N GLY A 75 -5.32 19.39 11.83
CA GLY A 75 -5.67 20.61 12.55
C GLY A 75 -6.78 21.40 11.88
N HIS A 76 -6.76 21.51 10.56
CA HIS A 76 -7.73 22.28 9.77
C HIS A 76 -9.10 21.59 9.68
N TYR A 77 -9.14 20.27 9.45
CA TYR A 77 -10.36 19.49 9.35
C TYR A 77 -10.76 18.82 10.68
N GLY A 78 -9.87 18.73 11.66
CA GLY A 78 -10.12 18.11 12.97
C GLY A 78 -10.68 19.06 14.03
N GLY A 79 -11.17 20.24 13.64
CA GLY A 79 -12.00 21.09 14.51
C GLY A 79 -13.36 20.47 14.86
N THR A 80 -13.77 19.37 14.23
CA THR A 80 -14.99 18.64 14.56
C THR A 80 -14.63 17.25 15.08
N THR A 81 -14.84 17.05 16.37
CA THR A 81 -14.94 15.86 17.25
C THR A 81 -14.67 14.43 16.70
N ASP A 82 -14.91 14.14 15.42
CA ASP A 82 -14.76 12.80 14.80
C ASP A 82 -13.30 12.34 14.60
N MET A 83 -12.33 13.24 14.47
CA MET A 83 -10.94 12.85 14.17
C MET A 83 -10.25 12.10 15.33
N ARG A 84 -10.62 12.36 16.59
CA ARG A 84 -10.09 11.58 17.73
C ARG A 84 -10.61 10.16 17.70
N THR A 85 -11.89 9.98 17.35
CA THR A 85 -12.52 8.68 17.15
C THR A 85 -11.89 7.96 15.96
N LEU A 86 -11.72 8.65 14.83
CA LEU A 86 -11.09 8.08 13.64
C LEU A 86 -9.63 7.66 13.88
N ARG A 87 -8.89 8.43 14.68
CA ARG A 87 -7.51 8.08 15.06
C ARG A 87 -7.47 6.85 15.97
N ALA A 88 -8.40 6.76 16.92
CA ALA A 88 -8.54 5.57 17.76
C ALA A 88 -8.93 4.34 16.93
N ASP A 89 -9.82 4.49 15.94
CA ASP A 89 -10.23 3.42 15.03
C ASP A 89 -9.06 2.97 14.13
N LEU A 90 -8.25 3.91 13.64
CA LEU A 90 -7.09 3.59 12.81
C LEU A 90 -5.99 2.89 13.62
N ASP A 91 -5.77 3.30 14.86
CA ASP A 91 -4.87 2.62 15.79
C ASP A 91 -5.38 1.21 16.15
N TYR A 92 -6.70 1.03 16.27
CA TYR A 92 -7.32 -0.27 16.47
C TYR A 92 -7.13 -1.20 15.26
N GLU A 93 -7.41 -0.72 14.05
CA GLU A 93 -7.21 -1.50 12.83
C GLU A 93 -5.74 -1.83 12.59
N ARG A 94 -4.80 -0.94 12.94
CA ARG A 94 -3.35 -1.24 12.91
C ARG A 94 -2.98 -2.41 13.80
N ARG A 95 -3.42 -2.40 15.07
CA ARG A 95 -3.16 -3.52 15.99
C ARG A 95 -3.72 -4.83 15.48
N ARG A 96 -4.94 -4.79 14.94
CA ARG A 96 -5.59 -5.96 14.36
C ARG A 96 -4.83 -6.51 13.14
N VAL A 97 -4.28 -5.63 12.30
CA VAL A 97 -3.43 -6.04 11.16
C VAL A 97 -2.11 -6.63 11.65
N ASP A 98 -1.48 -6.03 12.67
CA ASP A 98 -0.25 -6.57 13.27
C ASP A 98 -0.47 -7.97 13.86
N GLU A 99 -1.60 -8.20 14.53
CA GLU A 99 -2.00 -9.52 15.05
C GLU A 99 -2.21 -10.54 13.92
N LEU A 100 -2.82 -10.12 12.81
CA LEU A 100 -3.00 -10.98 11.63
C LEU A 100 -1.65 -11.34 10.98
N ILE A 101 -0.73 -10.37 10.86
CA ILE A 101 0.62 -10.59 10.35
C ILE A 101 1.38 -11.56 11.27
N ALA A 102 1.29 -11.39 12.59
CA ALA A 102 1.90 -12.29 13.55
C ALA A 102 1.35 -13.72 13.44
N LEU A 103 0.02 -13.87 13.28
CA LEU A 103 -0.62 -15.16 13.07
C LEU A 103 -0.15 -15.82 11.77
N MET A 104 -0.11 -15.08 10.66
CA MET A 104 0.40 -15.59 9.38
C MET A 104 1.87 -16.02 9.48
N GLY A 105 2.71 -15.24 10.16
CA GLY A 105 4.09 -15.59 10.46
C GLY A 105 4.21 -16.91 11.25
N ALA A 106 3.34 -17.11 12.25
CA ALA A 106 3.26 -18.35 13.03
C ALA A 106 2.81 -19.55 12.19
N VAL A 107 1.83 -19.37 11.29
CA VAL A 107 1.38 -20.43 10.38
C VAL A 107 2.47 -20.81 9.38
N ILE A 108 3.20 -19.83 8.83
CA ILE A 108 4.32 -20.09 7.91
C ILE A 108 5.44 -20.85 8.63
N THR A 109 5.86 -20.39 9.81
CA THR A 109 6.93 -21.03 10.59
C THR A 109 6.57 -22.43 11.07
N ASN A 110 5.32 -22.67 11.47
CA ASN A 110 4.84 -24.01 11.86
C ASN A 110 4.53 -24.91 10.66
N GLY A 111 4.04 -24.35 9.54
CA GLY A 111 3.80 -25.07 8.30
C GLY A 111 5.08 -25.59 7.65
N MET A 112 6.23 -24.95 7.93
CA MET A 112 7.55 -25.45 7.56
C MET A 112 8.04 -26.61 8.44
N ARG A 113 7.44 -26.88 9.60
CA ARG A 113 7.72 -28.06 10.45
C ARG A 113 6.76 -29.20 10.09
N ARG A 114 6.88 -29.75 8.88
CA ARG A 114 6.17 -30.98 8.51
C ARG A 114 6.81 -32.19 9.22
N PRO A 115 6.07 -33.05 9.95
CA PRO A 115 6.63 -34.27 10.52
C PRO A 115 7.09 -35.25 9.41
N PRO A 116 8.05 -36.14 9.68
CA PRO A 116 8.64 -37.00 8.67
C PRO A 116 7.60 -37.90 7.99
N ARG A 117 7.61 -37.92 6.65
CA ARG A 117 6.65 -38.64 5.78
C ARG A 117 6.84 -40.16 5.71
N ARG A 118 7.58 -40.79 6.63
CA ARG A 118 7.69 -42.26 6.67
C ARG A 118 6.93 -42.79 7.89
N PRO A 119 5.94 -43.68 7.71
CA PRO A 119 5.37 -44.40 8.84
C PRO A 119 6.49 -45.22 9.51
N PRO A 120 6.50 -45.34 10.84
CA PRO A 120 7.51 -46.11 11.56
C PRO A 120 7.47 -47.57 11.10
N GLU A 121 8.65 -48.17 10.84
CA GLU A 121 8.82 -49.51 10.28
C GLU A 121 8.03 -50.61 11.01
N ALA A 122 7.72 -50.39 12.29
CA ALA A 122 6.86 -51.27 13.09
C ALA A 122 5.45 -51.47 12.52
N LEU A 123 4.91 -50.50 11.77
CA LEU A 123 3.61 -50.62 11.08
C LEU A 123 3.72 -51.38 9.75
N MET A 124 4.85 -51.23 9.04
CA MET A 124 5.07 -51.96 7.77
C MET A 124 5.28 -53.45 8.01
N ARG A 125 5.97 -53.82 9.10
CA ARG A 125 6.23 -55.23 9.45
C ARG A 125 4.95 -56.01 9.82
N LYS A 126 4.00 -55.35 10.51
CA LYS A 126 2.71 -55.95 10.89
C LYS A 126 1.76 -56.17 9.70
N LEU A 127 1.94 -55.43 8.61
CA LEU A 127 1.15 -55.60 7.38
C LEU A 127 1.67 -56.72 6.48
N THR A 128 2.98 -57.03 6.55
CA THR A 128 3.60 -58.11 5.78
C THR A 128 3.50 -59.49 6.43
N GLU A 129 3.31 -59.58 7.75
CA GLU A 129 3.20 -60.85 8.48
C GLU A 129 1.77 -61.44 8.48
N ASN A 130 0.78 -60.76 7.89
CA ASN A 130 -0.65 -61.12 7.97
C ASN A 130 -1.31 -61.40 6.62
N GLN A 131 -0.55 -61.76 5.58
CA GLN A 131 -1.12 -62.32 4.35
C GLN A 131 -0.88 -63.84 4.33
N PRO A 132 -1.92 -64.66 4.07
CA PRO A 132 -1.85 -66.12 4.09
C PRO A 132 -1.03 -66.70 2.94
#